data_AF-A0A554J823-F1
#
_entry.id   AF-A0A554J823-F1
#
_cell.length_a   1.000
_cell.length_b   1.000
_cell.length_c   1.000
_cell.angle_alpha   90.00
_cell.angle_beta   90.00
_cell.angle_gamma   90.00
#
_symmetry.space_group_name_H-M   'P 1'
#
loop_
_entity.id
_entity.type
_entity.pdbx_description
1 polymer ?
#
loop_
_entity_poly.entity_id
_entity_poly.type
_entity_poly.pdbx_seq_one_letter_code
_entity_poly.pdbx_strand_id
1 'polypeptide(L)'
;MKRVICCIGYPGAGKTTLATTIQRALGCHAYHVPEVVGHLLSPHVRRNFRNFGRLYPDTLHAAFLDHVAQDPHHAAILDNFPLCPRHAHLLKRYQRKHGWSVEFLFLHVPPFPGVAVTLGRQFIRDLREKKTPLLRIFWKAMRGLVYLPATVQCARALGFPVHVLNATHAPHDVEEHARACLGLSLQDMPWDREVLQILADVAPDAWVVGGSHVYKPFFNGVFGPLTPSWDVDIKVGGMERAKTIQHTLDVHAPHIRWHVKDAFSWAVRECGRTIRTVEECIGCMCLICTCVGIRWRNNRVDVHWGHPEAETDLRNGILRPHPQGQRGFARDKATKIAMYYPGVSAPMIGHERVPITRTFPETMAQIRALERGGRRQWNTLTVAERERAERILAMRARLPCMPHVVPWPSPAPLPETDPWYAPDARFRAWVANQTRSRNPVGGRDPYLAAALAYQNGVAQKPTHQGWSMHLHAMHTLLQIDTDALPAFRRPLRLAALWHDVGKVCGIRTPGAHPATGAKLWRKVECHPFPAVPLEETRLISFLIANHDIVGRLERGLWDETYQGAMDPTAVRTELSRSGYPLSLAARLTKEMWRADVGSVSLLRWLLPLADPLEELILCGSS
;
A
#
# COMPACT_ATOMS: atom_id res chain seq x y z
N MET A 1 15.25 -17.01 0.51
CA MET A 1 14.81 -18.17 -0.31
C MET A 1 14.50 -17.67 -1.72
N LYS A 2 15.12 -18.23 -2.78
CA LYS A 2 14.85 -17.80 -4.18
C LYS A 2 13.64 -18.54 -4.77
N ARG A 3 12.76 -17.84 -5.48
CA ARG A 3 11.60 -18.40 -6.18
C ARG A 3 11.92 -18.66 -7.65
N VAL A 4 11.74 -19.87 -8.15
CA VAL A 4 12.05 -20.27 -9.54
C VAL A 4 10.78 -20.74 -10.24
N ILE A 5 10.41 -20.07 -11.32
CA ILE A 5 9.17 -20.33 -12.06
C ILE A 5 9.52 -20.93 -13.42
N CYS A 6 9.12 -22.18 -13.65
CA CYS A 6 9.36 -22.90 -14.89
C CYS A 6 8.18 -22.73 -15.85
N CYS A 7 8.36 -21.99 -16.94
CA CYS A 7 7.34 -21.83 -17.97
C CYS A 7 7.52 -22.90 -19.04
N ILE A 8 6.70 -23.96 -19.01
CA ILE A 8 6.76 -25.09 -19.94
C ILE A 8 5.43 -25.25 -20.69
N GLY A 9 5.42 -25.93 -21.83
CA GLY A 9 4.25 -25.92 -22.71
C GLY A 9 4.60 -26.19 -24.17
N TYR A 10 3.57 -26.44 -24.99
CA TYR A 10 3.77 -26.78 -26.40
C TYR A 10 4.41 -25.62 -27.19
N PRO A 11 5.18 -25.90 -28.27
CA PRO A 11 5.66 -24.87 -29.18
C PRO A 11 4.51 -24.00 -29.69
N GLY A 12 4.66 -22.68 -29.71
CA GLY A 12 3.60 -21.77 -30.14
C GLY A 12 2.48 -21.51 -29.12
N ALA A 13 2.50 -22.13 -27.94
CA ALA A 13 1.48 -21.92 -26.89
C ALA A 13 1.58 -20.57 -26.15
N GLY A 14 2.55 -19.70 -26.47
CA GLY A 14 2.70 -18.39 -25.83
C GLY A 14 3.57 -18.35 -24.56
N LYS A 15 4.39 -19.39 -24.30
CA LYS A 15 5.27 -19.47 -23.12
C LYS A 15 6.14 -18.23 -22.89
N THR A 16 6.85 -17.79 -23.92
CA THR A 16 7.75 -16.63 -23.82
C THR A 16 6.98 -15.35 -23.51
N THR A 17 5.79 -15.17 -24.11
CA THR A 17 4.90 -14.04 -23.79
C THR A 17 4.47 -14.07 -22.33
N LEU A 18 4.08 -15.25 -21.82
CA LEU A 18 3.73 -15.40 -20.40
C LEU A 18 4.95 -15.15 -19.50
N ALA A 19 6.11 -15.72 -19.84
CA ALA A 19 7.35 -15.53 -19.11
C ALA A 19 7.73 -14.06 -19.00
N THR A 20 7.68 -13.30 -20.11
CA THR A 20 7.92 -11.84 -20.12
C THR A 20 6.90 -11.09 -19.26
N THR A 21 5.65 -11.54 -19.23
CA THR A 21 4.62 -10.89 -18.43
C THR A 21 4.84 -11.09 -16.93
N ILE A 22 5.08 -12.34 -16.52
CA ILE A 22 5.44 -12.66 -15.13
C ILE A 22 6.77 -12.01 -14.74
N GLN A 23 7.72 -11.90 -15.68
CA GLN A 23 9.00 -11.23 -15.48
C GLN A 23 8.80 -9.76 -15.08
N ARG A 24 7.92 -9.04 -15.80
CA ARG A 24 7.57 -7.65 -15.47
C ARG A 24 6.90 -7.55 -14.10
N ALA A 25 5.99 -8.46 -13.78
CA ALA A 25 5.35 -8.49 -12.47
C ALA A 25 6.36 -8.74 -11.33
N LEU A 26 7.36 -9.60 -11.53
CA LEU A 26 8.31 -9.95 -10.47
C LEU A 26 9.57 -9.08 -10.45
N GLY A 27 9.83 -8.29 -11.48
CA GLY A 27 11.06 -7.51 -11.60
C GLY A 27 12.32 -8.38 -11.61
N CYS A 28 12.25 -9.54 -12.28
CA CYS A 28 13.34 -10.53 -12.31
C CYS A 28 13.86 -10.78 -13.73
N HIS A 29 14.82 -11.70 -13.85
CA HIS A 29 15.27 -12.18 -15.15
C HIS A 29 14.46 -13.38 -15.62
N ALA A 30 14.09 -13.35 -16.91
CA ALA A 30 13.64 -14.53 -17.65
C ALA A 30 14.84 -15.14 -18.39
N TYR A 31 15.19 -16.35 -18.01
CA TYR A 31 16.34 -17.08 -18.50
C TYR A 31 15.92 -18.05 -19.59
N HIS A 32 16.54 -17.92 -20.76
CA HIS A 32 16.41 -18.87 -21.84
C HIS A 32 17.75 -19.62 -22.04
N VAL A 33 17.73 -20.95 -21.93
CA VAL A 33 18.96 -21.77 -21.91
C VAL A 33 19.91 -21.46 -23.08
N PRO A 34 19.45 -21.40 -24.36
CA PRO A 34 20.31 -21.02 -25.49
C PRO A 34 20.98 -19.65 -25.42
N GLU A 35 20.43 -18.69 -24.68
CA GLU A 35 21.01 -17.36 -24.54
C GLU A 35 22.15 -17.40 -23.54
N VAL A 36 21.88 -17.89 -22.32
CA VAL A 36 22.87 -18.02 -21.24
C VAL A 36 24.03 -18.94 -21.65
N VAL A 37 23.71 -20.13 -22.14
CA VAL A 37 24.72 -21.11 -22.55
C VAL A 37 25.41 -20.68 -23.85
N GLY A 38 24.76 -19.85 -24.67
CA GLY A 38 25.31 -19.39 -25.94
C GLY A 38 26.60 -18.58 -25.82
N HIS A 39 26.85 -17.97 -24.65
CA HIS A 39 28.08 -17.26 -24.33
C HIS A 39 29.21 -18.18 -23.85
N LEU A 40 28.87 -19.43 -23.46
CA LEU A 40 29.82 -20.45 -23.00
C LEU A 40 30.30 -21.37 -24.13
N LEU A 41 29.79 -21.19 -25.36
CA LEU A 41 30.08 -22.07 -26.50
C LEU A 41 30.82 -21.33 -27.62
N SER A 42 31.79 -22.00 -28.25
CA SER A 42 32.49 -21.44 -29.41
C SER A 42 31.54 -21.26 -30.61
N PRO A 43 31.81 -20.32 -31.55
CA PRO A 43 30.94 -20.08 -32.72
C PRO A 43 30.67 -21.33 -33.57
N HIS A 44 31.67 -22.20 -33.71
CA HIS A 44 31.56 -23.45 -34.47
C HIS A 44 30.60 -24.45 -33.80
N VAL A 45 30.74 -24.63 -32.48
CA VAL A 45 29.86 -25.43 -31.63
C VAL A 45 28.43 -24.88 -31.69
N ARG A 46 28.25 -23.56 -31.52
CA ARG A 46 26.95 -22.88 -31.60
C ARG A 46 26.24 -23.09 -32.95
N ARG A 47 26.98 -23.14 -34.06
CA ARG A 47 26.45 -23.36 -35.42
C ARG A 47 26.02 -24.82 -35.64
N ASN A 48 26.83 -25.79 -35.22
CA ASN A 48 26.47 -27.21 -35.30
C ASN A 48 25.24 -27.55 -34.43
N PHE A 49 25.13 -26.98 -33.22
CA PHE A 49 23.98 -27.22 -32.35
C PHE A 49 22.68 -26.54 -32.82
N ARG A 50 22.77 -25.36 -33.47
CA ARG A 50 21.60 -24.69 -34.10
C ARG A 50 20.96 -25.53 -35.22
N ASN A 51 21.74 -26.34 -35.92
CA ASN A 51 21.31 -27.10 -37.09
C ASN A 51 20.71 -28.48 -36.75
N PHE A 52 21.15 -29.11 -35.66
CA PHE A 52 20.77 -30.51 -35.35
C PHE A 52 19.82 -30.70 -34.15
N GLY A 53 19.44 -29.64 -33.43
CA GLY A 53 18.36 -29.71 -32.43
C GLY A 53 18.59 -30.65 -31.23
N ARG A 54 19.80 -31.19 -31.03
CA ARG A 54 20.16 -32.06 -29.91
C ARG A 54 20.04 -31.32 -28.57
N LEU A 55 19.59 -32.01 -27.52
CA LEU A 55 19.59 -31.51 -26.13
C LEU A 55 21.03 -31.14 -25.74
N TYR A 56 21.20 -30.03 -25.00
CA TYR A 56 22.53 -29.68 -24.49
C TYR A 56 23.00 -30.79 -23.54
N PRO A 57 24.31 -31.14 -23.50
CA PRO A 57 24.82 -32.03 -22.46
C PRO A 57 24.49 -31.51 -21.06
N ASP A 58 24.24 -32.42 -20.12
CA ASP A 58 23.81 -32.10 -18.74
C ASP A 58 24.74 -31.08 -18.05
N THR A 59 26.03 -31.07 -18.42
CA THR A 59 27.04 -30.11 -17.93
C THR A 59 26.70 -28.66 -18.26
N LEU A 60 26.13 -28.39 -19.44
CA LEU A 60 25.70 -27.05 -19.83
C LEU A 60 24.40 -26.63 -19.15
N HIS A 61 23.52 -27.59 -18.86
CA HIS A 61 22.31 -27.34 -18.07
C HIS A 61 22.62 -27.10 -16.59
N ALA A 62 23.66 -27.74 -16.04
CA ALA A 62 24.18 -27.43 -14.71
C ALA A 62 24.79 -26.02 -14.67
N ALA A 63 25.66 -25.67 -15.63
CA ALA A 63 26.23 -24.32 -15.73
C ALA A 63 25.16 -23.23 -15.87
N PHE A 64 24.09 -23.52 -16.61
CA PHE A 64 22.91 -22.64 -16.68
C PHE A 64 22.26 -22.42 -15.32
N LEU A 65 22.03 -23.48 -14.54
CA LEU A 65 21.42 -23.37 -13.21
C LEU A 65 22.38 -22.75 -12.19
N ASP A 66 23.68 -22.94 -12.31
CA ASP A 66 24.69 -22.24 -11.51
C ASP A 66 24.65 -20.73 -11.77
N HIS A 67 24.50 -20.31 -13.03
CA HIS A 67 24.30 -18.90 -13.37
C HIS A 67 23.01 -18.34 -12.75
N VAL A 68 21.90 -19.08 -12.82
CA VAL A 68 20.65 -18.72 -12.14
C VAL A 68 20.83 -18.67 -10.62
N ALA A 69 21.69 -19.51 -10.02
CA ALA A 69 21.97 -19.48 -8.59
C ALA A 69 22.71 -18.22 -8.16
N GLN A 70 23.61 -17.71 -9.00
CA GLN A 70 24.43 -16.52 -8.75
C GLN A 70 23.67 -15.21 -8.93
N ASP A 71 22.52 -15.23 -9.61
CA ASP A 71 21.68 -14.06 -9.80
C ASP A 71 21.26 -13.44 -8.43
N PRO A 72 21.48 -12.14 -8.18
CA PRO A 72 21.05 -11.50 -6.94
C PRO A 72 19.53 -11.40 -6.79
N HIS A 73 18.74 -11.54 -7.86
CA HIS A 73 17.28 -11.43 -7.79
C HIS A 73 16.65 -12.55 -6.95
N HIS A 74 15.65 -12.18 -6.14
CA HIS A 74 14.89 -13.11 -5.29
C HIS A 74 13.99 -14.07 -6.07
N ALA A 75 13.76 -13.82 -7.35
CA ALA A 75 13.01 -14.69 -8.25
C ALA A 75 13.74 -14.87 -9.57
N ALA A 76 13.50 -15.98 -10.27
CA ALA A 76 13.99 -16.25 -11.60
C ALA A 76 12.92 -17.01 -12.41
N ILE A 77 12.79 -16.69 -13.70
CA ILE A 77 11.88 -17.41 -14.60
C ILE A 77 12.74 -18.23 -15.56
N LEU A 78 12.42 -19.51 -15.69
CA LEU A 78 13.05 -20.40 -16.66
C LEU A 78 12.10 -20.55 -17.85
N ASP A 79 12.38 -19.87 -18.96
CA ASP A 79 11.58 -20.01 -20.19
C ASP A 79 11.98 -21.31 -20.88
N ASN A 80 11.01 -22.21 -21.01
CA ASN A 80 11.15 -23.48 -21.71
C ASN A 80 12.21 -24.41 -21.09
N PHE A 81 12.33 -24.42 -19.75
CA PHE A 81 13.10 -25.40 -18.98
C PHE A 81 12.31 -25.80 -17.72
N PRO A 82 12.29 -27.08 -17.32
CA PRO A 82 12.96 -28.23 -17.93
C PRO A 82 12.37 -28.68 -19.28
N LEU A 83 13.19 -29.37 -20.08
CA LEU A 83 12.82 -29.86 -21.42
C LEU A 83 12.52 -31.36 -21.48
N CYS A 84 13.00 -32.11 -20.48
CA CYS A 84 12.86 -33.56 -20.37
C CYS A 84 12.86 -33.97 -18.88
N PRO A 85 12.45 -35.20 -18.53
CA PRO A 85 12.47 -35.70 -17.15
C PRO A 85 13.84 -35.58 -16.45
N ARG A 86 14.94 -35.80 -17.19
CA ARG A 86 16.30 -35.71 -16.66
C ARG A 86 16.61 -34.30 -16.15
N HIS A 87 16.13 -33.27 -16.84
CA HIS A 87 16.28 -31.87 -16.41
C HIS A 87 15.42 -31.56 -15.18
N ALA A 88 14.25 -32.17 -15.01
CA ALA A 88 13.43 -32.01 -13.80
C ALA A 88 14.15 -32.58 -12.56
N HIS A 89 14.82 -33.73 -12.70
CA HIS A 89 15.69 -34.27 -11.64
C HIS A 89 16.87 -33.34 -11.32
N LEU A 90 17.51 -32.77 -12.34
CA LEU A 90 18.58 -31.79 -12.15
C LEU A 90 18.06 -30.58 -11.37
N LEU A 91 16.91 -30.03 -11.77
CA LEU A 91 16.27 -28.91 -11.07
C LEU A 91 15.94 -29.27 -9.60
N LYS A 92 15.51 -30.50 -9.32
CA LYS A 92 15.28 -30.98 -7.94
C LYS A 92 16.54 -31.00 -7.09
N ARG A 93 17.69 -31.35 -7.68
CA ARG A 93 18.98 -31.28 -6.98
C ARG A 93 19.33 -29.83 -6.63
N TYR A 94 19.13 -28.89 -7.55
CA TYR A 94 19.34 -27.46 -7.27
C TYR A 94 18.37 -26.91 -6.23
N GLN A 95 17.10 -27.33 -6.29
CA GLN A 95 16.11 -27.00 -5.28
C GLN A 95 16.60 -27.35 -3.87
N ARG A 96 17.10 -28.58 -3.69
CA ARG A 96 17.63 -29.06 -2.40
C ARG A 96 18.92 -28.34 -2.01
N LYS A 97 19.85 -28.17 -2.97
CA LYS A 97 21.16 -27.55 -2.73
C LYS A 97 21.06 -26.09 -2.31
N HIS A 98 20.18 -25.31 -2.95
CA HIS A 98 20.07 -23.87 -2.75
C HIS A 98 18.81 -23.44 -1.99
N GLY A 99 17.99 -24.40 -1.54
CA GLY A 99 16.72 -24.13 -0.87
C GLY A 99 15.77 -23.32 -1.74
N TRP A 100 15.67 -23.60 -3.04
CA TRP A 100 14.74 -22.86 -3.91
C TRP A 100 13.28 -23.27 -3.66
N SER A 101 12.37 -22.31 -3.81
CA SER A 101 10.96 -22.62 -4.09
C SER A 101 10.82 -22.75 -5.60
N VAL A 102 10.33 -23.89 -6.11
CA VAL A 102 10.23 -24.16 -7.55
C VAL A 102 8.78 -24.47 -7.90
N GLU A 103 8.24 -23.77 -8.88
CA GLU A 103 6.86 -23.92 -9.35
C GLU A 103 6.82 -24.01 -10.88
N PHE A 104 5.84 -24.73 -11.43
CA PHE A 104 5.70 -24.94 -12.87
C PHE A 104 4.41 -24.31 -13.38
N LEU A 105 4.51 -23.53 -14.45
CA LEU A 105 3.39 -23.09 -15.28
C LEU A 105 3.40 -23.90 -16.56
N PHE A 106 2.44 -24.81 -16.70
CA PHE A 106 2.29 -25.67 -17.87
C PHE A 106 1.19 -25.16 -18.78
N LEU A 107 1.58 -24.55 -19.92
CA LEU A 107 0.66 -24.15 -20.97
C LEU A 107 0.24 -25.38 -21.78
N HIS A 108 -0.90 -25.93 -21.38
CA HIS A 108 -1.54 -27.08 -22.00
C HIS A 108 -2.35 -26.66 -23.22
N VAL A 109 -2.27 -27.46 -24.27
CA VAL A 109 -3.10 -27.33 -25.46
C VAL A 109 -3.80 -28.68 -25.62
N PRO A 110 -5.14 -28.74 -25.73
CA PRO A 110 -5.86 -29.98 -25.99
C PRO A 110 -5.28 -30.72 -27.20
N PRO A 111 -5.21 -32.06 -27.17
CA PRO A 111 -4.89 -32.84 -28.36
C PRO A 111 -5.90 -32.50 -29.48
N PHE A 112 -5.44 -32.61 -30.74
CA PHE A 112 -6.16 -32.33 -32.01
C PHE A 112 -7.60 -31.78 -31.88
N PRO A 113 -7.87 -30.51 -32.25
CA PRO A 113 -7.16 -29.65 -33.21
C PRO A 113 -6.14 -28.62 -32.65
N GLY A 114 -5.99 -28.49 -31.33
CA GLY A 114 -5.18 -27.42 -30.73
C GLY A 114 -3.67 -27.44 -31.07
N VAL A 115 -3.09 -28.64 -31.19
CA VAL A 115 -1.68 -28.82 -31.57
C VAL A 115 -1.41 -28.34 -33.01
N ALA A 116 -2.35 -28.57 -33.93
CA ALA A 116 -2.21 -28.13 -35.32
C ALA A 116 -2.22 -26.59 -35.42
N VAL A 117 -3.08 -25.91 -34.66
CA VAL A 117 -3.15 -24.44 -34.61
C VAL A 117 -1.87 -23.82 -34.06
N THR A 118 -1.30 -24.40 -32.99
CA THR A 118 -0.07 -23.89 -32.37
C THR A 118 1.17 -24.11 -33.24
N LEU A 119 1.25 -25.25 -33.95
CA LEU A 119 2.27 -25.49 -34.97
C LEU A 119 2.11 -24.57 -36.19
N GLY A 120 0.88 -24.31 -36.63
CA GLY A 120 0.58 -23.35 -37.71
C GLY A 120 1.03 -21.92 -37.36
N ARG A 121 0.75 -21.45 -36.13
CA ARG A 121 1.23 -20.14 -35.65
C ARG A 121 2.75 -20.06 -35.64
N GLN A 122 3.42 -21.11 -35.18
CA GLN A 122 4.89 -21.18 -35.19
C GLN A 122 5.46 -21.16 -36.61
N PHE A 123 4.83 -21.88 -37.53
CA PHE A 123 5.21 -21.92 -38.95
C PHE A 123 5.09 -20.55 -39.61
N ILE A 124 3.96 -19.85 -39.42
CA ILE A 124 3.74 -18.49 -39.94
C ILE A 124 4.77 -17.51 -39.39
N ARG A 125 5.09 -17.57 -38.09
CA ARG A 125 6.13 -16.73 -37.49
C ARG A 125 7.50 -17.00 -38.09
N ASP A 126 7.89 -18.26 -38.21
CA ASP A 126 9.20 -18.65 -38.72
C ASP A 126 9.36 -18.30 -40.21
N LEU A 127 8.27 -18.32 -40.99
CA LEU A 127 8.20 -17.80 -42.37
C LEU A 127 8.42 -16.28 -42.43
N ARG A 128 7.73 -15.52 -41.59
CA ARG A 128 7.87 -14.04 -41.51
C ARG A 128 9.30 -13.62 -41.12
N GLU A 129 9.95 -14.39 -40.26
CA GLU A 129 11.28 -14.08 -39.77
C GLU A 129 12.42 -14.55 -40.71
N LYS A 130 12.13 -15.24 -41.83
CA LYS A 130 13.11 -15.80 -42.79
C LYS A 130 14.25 -16.62 -42.15
N LYS A 131 14.04 -17.23 -40.98
CA LYS A 131 15.14 -17.65 -40.08
C LYS A 131 15.24 -19.15 -39.77
N THR A 132 14.40 -20.02 -40.30
CA THR A 132 14.31 -21.39 -39.75
C THR A 132 14.09 -22.50 -40.81
N PRO A 133 14.95 -23.54 -40.87
CA PRO A 133 14.73 -24.73 -41.70
C PRO A 133 13.51 -25.54 -41.21
N LEU A 134 12.72 -26.11 -42.13
CA LEU A 134 11.57 -27.00 -41.84
C LEU A 134 11.89 -28.09 -40.81
N LEU A 135 13.10 -28.68 -40.90
CA LEU A 135 13.59 -29.72 -39.99
C LEU A 135 13.58 -29.26 -38.52
N ARG A 136 13.89 -27.99 -38.25
CA ARG A 136 13.93 -27.44 -36.89
C ARG A 136 12.52 -27.23 -36.31
N ILE A 137 11.54 -26.95 -37.16
CA ILE A 137 10.12 -26.87 -36.75
C ILE A 137 9.62 -28.26 -36.38
N PHE A 138 9.92 -29.27 -37.20
CA PHE A 138 9.61 -30.68 -36.93
C PHE A 138 10.21 -31.15 -35.59
N TRP A 139 11.50 -30.91 -35.35
CA TRP A 139 12.14 -31.27 -34.07
C TRP A 139 11.62 -30.52 -32.85
N LYS A 140 11.13 -29.27 -33.00
CA LYS A 140 10.43 -28.56 -31.92
C LYS A 140 9.09 -29.22 -31.61
N ALA A 141 8.33 -29.60 -32.65
CA ALA A 141 7.03 -30.27 -32.52
C ALA A 141 7.17 -31.64 -31.83
N MET A 142 8.09 -32.49 -32.31
CA MET A 142 8.37 -33.79 -31.72
C MET A 142 8.76 -33.71 -30.25
N ARG A 143 9.59 -32.72 -29.87
CA ARG A 143 9.95 -32.51 -28.47
C ARG A 143 8.76 -32.15 -27.58
N GLY A 144 7.88 -31.28 -28.09
CA GLY A 144 6.65 -30.89 -27.39
C GLY A 144 5.67 -32.05 -27.23
N LEU A 145 5.59 -32.95 -28.21
CA LEU A 145 4.67 -34.09 -28.18
C LEU A 145 5.17 -35.25 -27.31
N VAL A 146 6.47 -35.56 -27.37
CA VAL A 146 7.04 -36.76 -26.71
C VAL A 146 7.51 -36.47 -25.29
N TYR A 147 8.34 -35.42 -25.10
CA TYR A 147 9.03 -35.24 -23.82
C TYR A 147 8.26 -34.42 -22.80
N LEU A 148 7.39 -33.51 -23.26
CA LEU A 148 6.69 -32.58 -22.37
C LEU A 148 5.71 -33.28 -21.41
N PRO A 149 4.85 -34.22 -21.84
CA PRO A 149 3.98 -34.95 -20.91
C PRO A 149 4.78 -35.73 -19.86
N ALA A 150 5.82 -36.43 -20.28
CA ALA A 150 6.72 -37.15 -19.37
C ALA A 150 7.43 -36.22 -18.39
N THR A 151 7.83 -35.01 -18.83
CA THR A 151 8.46 -34.00 -17.98
C THR A 151 7.49 -33.48 -16.92
N VAL A 152 6.25 -33.19 -17.30
CA VAL A 152 5.20 -32.73 -16.38
C VAL A 152 4.88 -33.80 -15.34
N GLN A 153 4.73 -35.06 -15.75
CA GLN A 153 4.51 -36.19 -14.84
C GLN A 153 5.70 -36.36 -13.88
N CYS A 154 6.92 -36.31 -14.39
CA CYS A 154 8.14 -36.36 -13.58
C CYS A 154 8.19 -35.21 -12.56
N ALA A 155 7.85 -33.98 -12.97
CA ALA A 155 7.83 -32.84 -12.07
C ALA A 155 6.84 -33.03 -10.90
N ARG A 156 5.63 -33.54 -11.18
CA ARG A 156 4.65 -33.90 -10.16
C ARG A 156 5.16 -35.00 -9.22
N ALA A 157 5.75 -36.07 -9.77
CA ALA A 157 6.33 -37.15 -8.98
C ALA A 157 7.48 -36.68 -8.07
N LEU A 158 8.20 -35.62 -8.48
CA LEU A 158 9.24 -34.97 -7.68
C LEU A 158 8.68 -33.96 -6.65
N GLY A 159 7.36 -33.83 -6.54
CA GLY A 159 6.68 -32.97 -5.59
C GLY A 159 6.74 -31.49 -5.93
N PHE A 160 6.94 -31.11 -7.20
CA PHE A 160 6.82 -29.72 -7.61
C PHE A 160 5.34 -29.34 -7.79
N PRO A 161 4.91 -28.15 -7.33
CA PRO A 161 3.63 -27.56 -7.75
C PRO A 161 3.60 -27.38 -9.27
N VAL A 162 2.58 -27.93 -9.93
CA VAL A 162 2.36 -27.79 -11.37
C VAL A 162 0.98 -27.22 -11.65
N HIS A 163 0.97 -25.96 -12.10
CA HIS A 163 -0.24 -25.24 -12.49
C HIS A 163 -0.50 -25.44 -13.99
N VAL A 164 -1.69 -25.93 -14.34
CA VAL A 164 -2.06 -26.23 -15.73
C VAL A 164 -2.89 -25.09 -16.29
N LEU A 165 -2.39 -24.44 -17.33
CA LEU A 165 -3.00 -23.28 -17.98
C LEU A 165 -3.53 -23.68 -19.36
N ASN A 166 -4.81 -23.45 -19.63
CA ASN A 166 -5.39 -23.78 -20.92
C ASN A 166 -5.05 -22.72 -21.98
N ALA A 167 -4.08 -23.02 -22.85
CA ALA A 167 -3.61 -22.11 -23.88
C ALA A 167 -4.60 -21.89 -25.05
N THR A 168 -5.77 -22.53 -25.04
CA THR A 168 -6.86 -22.23 -26.00
C THR A 168 -7.73 -21.06 -25.57
N HIS A 169 -7.66 -20.64 -24.30
CA HIS A 169 -8.36 -19.45 -23.83
C HIS A 169 -7.74 -18.17 -24.40
N ALA A 170 -8.44 -17.05 -24.25
CA ALA A 170 -7.90 -15.77 -24.66
C ALA A 170 -6.59 -15.49 -23.88
N PRO A 171 -5.56 -14.89 -24.51
CA PRO A 171 -4.25 -14.72 -23.88
C PRO A 171 -4.29 -14.05 -22.51
N HIS A 172 -5.21 -13.11 -22.31
CA HIS A 172 -5.38 -12.40 -21.04
C HIS A 172 -5.96 -13.29 -19.93
N ASP A 173 -6.82 -14.26 -20.26
CA ASP A 173 -7.36 -15.20 -19.26
C ASP A 173 -6.29 -16.21 -18.83
N VAL A 174 -5.45 -16.64 -19.78
CA VAL A 174 -4.28 -17.49 -19.50
C VAL A 174 -3.29 -16.77 -18.60
N GLU A 175 -3.01 -15.50 -18.91
CA GLU A 175 -2.17 -14.64 -18.09
C GLU A 175 -2.74 -14.48 -16.68
N GLU A 176 -4.01 -14.11 -16.53
CA GLU A 176 -4.61 -13.88 -15.22
C GLU A 176 -4.65 -15.17 -14.38
N HIS A 177 -4.96 -16.31 -14.99
CA HIS A 177 -4.88 -17.60 -14.30
C HIS A 177 -3.44 -17.89 -13.83
N ALA A 178 -2.44 -17.65 -14.67
CA ALA A 178 -1.04 -17.81 -14.27
C ALA A 178 -0.66 -16.89 -13.12
N ARG A 179 -1.12 -15.63 -13.15
CA ARG A 179 -0.91 -14.66 -12.09
C ARG A 179 -1.57 -15.11 -10.79
N ALA A 180 -2.82 -15.57 -10.83
CA ALA A 180 -3.53 -16.10 -9.67
C ALA A 180 -2.79 -17.28 -9.02
N CYS A 181 -2.35 -18.25 -9.82
CA CYS A 181 -1.52 -19.38 -9.34
C CYS A 181 -0.25 -18.92 -8.63
N LEU A 182 0.31 -17.78 -9.02
CA LEU A 182 1.54 -17.23 -8.46
C LEU A 182 1.32 -16.21 -7.33
N GLY A 183 0.07 -15.91 -6.95
CA GLY A 183 -0.25 -14.85 -5.99
C GLY A 183 0.00 -13.43 -6.52
N LEU A 184 -0.08 -13.26 -7.84
CA LEU A 184 0.15 -12.00 -8.57
C LEU A 184 -1.11 -11.50 -9.28
N SER A 185 -2.28 -12.11 -9.00
CA SER A 185 -3.56 -11.73 -9.61
C SER A 185 -3.77 -10.23 -9.45
N LEU A 186 -4.11 -9.56 -10.55
CA LEU A 186 -4.54 -8.18 -10.46
C LEU A 186 -5.98 -8.13 -9.97
N GLN A 187 -6.84 -9.10 -10.31
CA GLN A 187 -8.25 -9.07 -9.92
C GLN A 187 -8.47 -9.17 -8.40
N ASP A 188 -7.57 -9.85 -7.69
CA ASP A 188 -7.63 -10.06 -6.24
C ASP A 188 -7.05 -8.90 -5.43
N MET A 189 -6.45 -7.91 -6.10
CA MET A 189 -5.96 -6.70 -5.43
C MET A 189 -7.15 -5.94 -4.83
N PRO A 190 -6.96 -5.21 -3.70
CA PRO A 190 -8.01 -4.47 -3.03
C PRO A 190 -8.37 -3.17 -3.78
N TRP A 191 -8.85 -3.32 -5.01
CA TRP A 191 -9.37 -2.23 -5.82
C TRP A 191 -10.65 -1.68 -5.21
N ASP A 192 -10.88 -0.39 -5.42
CA ASP A 192 -12.12 0.28 -5.08
C ASP A 192 -13.19 -0.05 -6.12
N ARG A 193 -13.80 -1.25 -6.00
CA ARG A 193 -14.70 -1.80 -7.03
C ARG A 193 -15.95 -0.95 -7.22
N GLU A 194 -16.49 -0.38 -6.15
CA GLU A 194 -17.63 0.54 -6.20
C GLU A 194 -17.31 1.76 -7.08
N VAL A 195 -16.18 2.43 -6.82
CA VAL A 195 -15.71 3.57 -7.64
C VAL A 195 -15.57 3.18 -9.11
N LEU A 196 -14.98 2.01 -9.40
CA LEU A 196 -14.78 1.56 -10.78
C LEU A 196 -16.09 1.21 -11.49
N GLN A 197 -17.06 0.64 -10.77
CA GLN A 197 -18.38 0.30 -11.31
C GLN A 197 -19.21 1.55 -11.59
N ILE A 198 -19.28 2.48 -10.64
CA ILE A 198 -19.95 3.79 -10.83
C ILE A 198 -19.36 4.51 -12.06
N LEU A 199 -18.03 4.54 -12.19
CA LEU A 199 -17.40 5.15 -13.34
C LEU A 199 -17.75 4.42 -14.65
N ALA A 200 -17.82 3.10 -14.65
CA ALA A 200 -18.16 2.33 -15.86
C ALA A 200 -19.61 2.56 -16.31
N ASP A 201 -20.53 2.78 -15.37
CA ASP A 201 -21.93 3.09 -15.68
C ASP A 201 -22.08 4.49 -16.31
N VAL A 202 -21.26 5.46 -15.88
CA VAL A 202 -21.30 6.84 -16.40
C VAL A 202 -20.43 7.02 -17.65
N ALA A 203 -19.24 6.42 -17.69
CA ALA A 203 -18.23 6.59 -18.72
C ALA A 203 -17.34 5.33 -18.87
N PRO A 204 -17.80 4.29 -19.59
CA PRO A 204 -17.15 2.98 -19.66
C PRO A 204 -15.75 2.97 -20.31
N ASP A 205 -15.41 4.00 -21.07
CA ASP A 205 -14.11 4.19 -21.70
C ASP A 205 -13.17 5.10 -20.90
N ALA A 206 -13.63 5.72 -19.82
CA ALA A 206 -12.81 6.54 -18.94
C ALA A 206 -11.81 5.68 -18.16
N TRP A 207 -10.67 6.28 -17.82
CA TRP A 207 -9.63 5.64 -17.04
C TRP A 207 -9.41 6.36 -15.72
N VAL A 208 -9.35 5.61 -14.61
CA VAL A 208 -8.77 6.09 -13.35
C VAL A 208 -7.25 6.01 -13.47
N VAL A 209 -6.54 7.13 -13.29
CA VAL A 209 -5.09 7.21 -13.53
C VAL A 209 -4.39 8.06 -12.49
N GLY A 210 -3.08 7.83 -12.28
CA GLY A 210 -2.15 8.77 -11.62
C GLY A 210 -2.43 9.11 -10.15
N GLY A 211 -3.64 8.88 -9.66
CA GLY A 211 -4.12 9.13 -8.32
C GLY A 211 -3.92 7.93 -7.40
N SER A 212 -4.41 8.06 -6.18
CA SER A 212 -4.13 7.06 -5.15
C SER A 212 -4.80 5.71 -5.40
N HIS A 213 -5.88 5.65 -6.18
CA HIS A 213 -6.53 4.40 -6.54
C HIS A 213 -5.65 3.43 -7.35
N VAL A 214 -4.58 3.93 -7.99
CA VAL A 214 -3.66 3.11 -8.78
C VAL A 214 -2.59 2.44 -7.91
N TYR A 215 -1.88 3.21 -7.08
CA TYR A 215 -0.72 2.69 -6.35
C TYR A 215 -1.08 2.12 -4.96
N LYS A 216 -2.21 2.52 -4.37
CA LYS A 216 -2.60 2.08 -3.01
C LYS A 216 -2.76 0.57 -2.86
N PRO A 217 -3.38 -0.15 -3.81
CA PRO A 217 -3.50 -1.59 -3.70
C PRO A 217 -2.14 -2.29 -3.55
N PHE A 218 -1.07 -1.69 -4.05
CA PHE A 218 0.30 -2.19 -3.91
C PHE A 218 1.00 -1.69 -2.63
N PHE A 219 0.70 -0.47 -2.19
CA PHE A 219 1.46 0.19 -1.12
C PHE A 219 0.86 0.04 0.28
N ASN A 220 -0.47 -0.03 0.41
CA ASN A 220 -1.17 -0.10 1.68
C ASN A 220 -0.73 -1.33 2.49
N GLY A 221 -0.24 -1.12 3.72
CA GLY A 221 0.22 -2.18 4.62
C GLY A 221 1.57 -2.80 4.24
N VAL A 222 2.15 -2.40 3.09
CA VAL A 222 3.45 -2.89 2.60
C VAL A 222 4.55 -1.84 2.75
N PHE A 223 4.26 -0.61 2.31
CA PHE A 223 5.20 0.53 2.32
C PHE A 223 4.75 1.68 3.23
N GLY A 224 3.68 1.47 3.99
CA GLY A 224 3.14 2.45 4.91
C GLY A 224 1.79 1.98 5.46
N PRO A 225 1.12 2.81 6.27
CA PRO A 225 -0.17 2.47 6.85
C PRO A 225 -1.27 2.30 5.80
N LEU A 226 -2.36 1.67 6.21
CA LEU A 226 -3.57 1.59 5.40
C LEU A 226 -4.21 2.98 5.28
N THR A 227 -4.17 3.57 4.09
CA THR A 227 -4.81 4.87 3.83
C THR A 227 -5.91 4.74 2.78
N PRO A 228 -7.08 5.38 2.96
CA PRO A 228 -8.15 5.35 1.99
C PRO A 228 -7.82 6.30 0.85
N SER A 229 -8.34 6.02 -0.34
CA SER A 229 -8.39 7.04 -1.38
C SER A 229 -9.32 8.18 -1.00
N TRP A 230 -9.06 9.35 -1.55
CA TRP A 230 -9.84 10.57 -1.27
C TRP A 230 -10.32 11.18 -2.57
N ASP A 231 -9.40 11.31 -3.53
CA ASP A 231 -9.66 11.86 -4.85
C ASP A 231 -9.58 10.74 -5.89
N VAL A 232 -10.59 10.64 -6.75
CA VAL A 232 -10.57 9.77 -7.94
C VAL A 232 -10.13 10.59 -9.14
N ASP A 233 -8.86 10.48 -9.52
CA ASP A 233 -8.32 11.13 -10.73
C ASP A 233 -8.73 10.35 -11.98
N ILE A 234 -9.54 10.97 -12.85
CA ILE A 234 -10.06 10.35 -14.08
C ILE A 234 -9.52 11.09 -15.31
N LYS A 235 -9.20 10.34 -16.37
CA LYS A 235 -8.89 10.88 -17.70
C LYS A 235 -9.90 10.42 -18.73
N VAL A 236 -10.32 11.39 -19.53
CA VAL A 236 -11.20 11.19 -20.69
C VAL A 236 -10.70 12.04 -21.85
N GLY A 237 -11.09 11.69 -23.07
CA GLY A 237 -10.79 12.50 -24.24
C GLY A 237 -11.81 13.63 -24.44
N GLY A 238 -11.36 14.88 -24.41
CA GLY A 238 -12.14 16.07 -24.74
C GLY A 238 -12.59 16.88 -23.52
N MET A 239 -12.46 18.20 -23.60
CA MET A 239 -12.77 19.13 -22.51
C MET A 239 -14.27 19.16 -22.14
N GLU A 240 -15.17 19.30 -23.12
CA GLU A 240 -16.61 19.33 -22.85
C GLU A 240 -17.10 18.02 -22.25
N ARG A 241 -16.57 16.90 -22.76
CA ARG A 241 -16.85 15.58 -22.23
C ARG A 241 -16.40 15.41 -20.78
N ALA A 242 -15.21 15.93 -20.43
CA ALA A 242 -14.72 15.92 -19.06
C ALA A 242 -15.67 16.68 -18.11
N LYS A 243 -16.20 17.84 -18.53
CA LYS A 243 -17.17 18.61 -17.74
C LYS A 243 -18.50 17.85 -17.55
N THR A 244 -19.03 17.25 -18.61
CA THR A 244 -20.28 16.47 -18.53
C THR A 244 -20.14 15.28 -17.59
N ILE A 245 -19.04 14.54 -17.68
CA ILE A 245 -18.79 13.38 -16.81
C ILE A 245 -18.57 13.83 -15.36
N GLN A 246 -17.82 14.90 -15.13
CA GLN A 246 -17.65 15.49 -13.78
C GLN A 246 -19.01 15.79 -13.14
N HIS A 247 -19.88 16.53 -13.84
CA HIS A 247 -21.21 16.88 -13.34
C HIS A 247 -22.07 15.64 -13.05
N THR A 248 -22.06 14.66 -13.95
CA THR A 248 -22.84 13.43 -13.79
C THR A 248 -22.39 12.62 -12.58
N LEU A 249 -21.07 12.48 -12.38
CA LEU A 249 -20.50 11.77 -11.24
C LEU A 249 -20.76 12.49 -9.91
N ASP A 250 -20.66 13.82 -9.89
CA ASP A 250 -20.93 14.62 -8.69
C ASP A 250 -22.40 14.50 -8.25
N VAL A 251 -23.34 14.31 -9.19
CA VAL A 251 -24.76 14.08 -8.90
C VAL A 251 -25.02 12.62 -8.50
N HIS A 252 -24.44 11.66 -9.22
CA HIS A 252 -24.72 10.24 -9.03
C HIS A 252 -24.05 9.68 -7.75
N ALA A 253 -22.86 10.14 -7.43
CA ALA A 253 -22.08 9.70 -6.27
C ALA A 253 -21.43 10.89 -5.55
N PRO A 254 -22.22 11.76 -4.89
CA PRO A 254 -21.74 12.99 -4.26
C PRO A 254 -20.83 12.75 -3.05
N HIS A 255 -20.83 11.52 -2.52
CA HIS A 255 -19.97 11.11 -1.42
C HIS A 255 -18.54 10.75 -1.88
N ILE A 256 -18.30 10.65 -3.19
CA ILE A 256 -16.98 10.45 -3.79
C ILE A 256 -16.50 11.77 -4.39
N ARG A 257 -15.22 12.08 -4.18
CA ARG A 257 -14.61 13.30 -4.76
C ARG A 257 -13.97 12.98 -6.10
N TRP A 258 -14.70 13.25 -7.17
CA TRP A 258 -14.27 13.02 -8.54
C TRP A 258 -13.40 14.16 -9.08
N HIS A 259 -12.35 13.83 -9.83
CA HIS A 259 -11.51 14.79 -10.55
C HIS A 259 -11.34 14.36 -11.99
N VAL A 260 -12.29 14.73 -12.83
CA VAL A 260 -12.31 14.40 -14.26
C VAL A 260 -11.52 15.44 -15.03
N LYS A 261 -10.51 15.00 -15.77
CA LYS A 261 -9.62 15.86 -16.54
C LYS A 261 -9.57 15.42 -17.99
N ASP A 262 -9.61 16.39 -18.91
CA ASP A 262 -9.27 16.13 -20.30
C ASP A 262 -7.81 15.69 -20.42
N ALA A 263 -7.61 14.50 -21.01
CA ALA A 263 -6.30 13.91 -21.20
C ALA A 263 -5.41 14.78 -22.09
N PHE A 264 -5.97 15.33 -23.17
CA PHE A 264 -5.21 16.06 -24.20
C PHE A 264 -4.67 17.38 -23.64
N SER A 265 -5.54 18.22 -23.08
CA SER A 265 -5.13 19.49 -22.46
C SER A 265 -4.20 19.28 -21.27
N TRP A 266 -4.42 18.23 -20.49
CA TRP A 266 -3.55 17.91 -19.36
C TRP A 266 -2.15 17.52 -19.81
N ALA A 267 -2.00 16.68 -20.84
CA ALA A 267 -0.70 16.26 -21.34
C ALA A 267 0.10 17.44 -21.91
N VAL A 268 -0.56 18.38 -22.59
CA VAL A 268 0.09 19.61 -23.06
C VAL A 268 0.59 20.43 -21.87
N ARG A 269 -0.24 20.63 -20.85
CA ARG A 269 0.08 21.48 -19.69
C ARG A 269 1.13 20.86 -18.76
N GLU A 270 0.95 19.60 -18.38
CA GLU A 270 1.78 18.95 -17.35
C GLU A 270 2.94 18.12 -17.93
N CYS A 271 2.84 17.69 -19.18
CA CYS A 271 3.90 16.90 -19.85
C CYS A 271 4.57 17.67 -20.98
N GLY A 272 4.06 18.84 -21.38
CA GLY A 272 4.61 19.64 -22.49
C GLY A 272 4.44 18.96 -23.85
N ARG A 273 3.44 18.09 -24.02
CA ARG A 273 3.34 17.21 -25.19
C ARG A 273 1.91 17.05 -25.68
N THR A 274 1.78 16.90 -26.99
CA THR A 274 0.53 16.50 -27.64
C THR A 274 0.47 14.97 -27.69
N ILE A 275 -0.70 14.43 -27.37
CA ILE A 275 -1.01 12.99 -27.38
C ILE A 275 -2.27 12.77 -28.22
N ARG A 276 -2.45 11.54 -28.71
CA ARG A 276 -3.56 11.15 -29.59
C ARG A 276 -4.62 10.30 -28.89
N THR A 277 -4.26 9.64 -27.79
CA THR A 277 -5.17 8.77 -27.03
C THR A 277 -5.03 8.97 -25.53
N VAL A 278 -6.03 8.53 -24.76
CA VAL A 278 -5.97 8.57 -23.29
C VAL A 278 -4.89 7.61 -22.76
N GLU A 279 -4.67 6.48 -23.43
CA GLU A 279 -3.62 5.51 -23.14
C GLU A 279 -2.22 6.11 -23.29
N GLU A 280 -1.99 6.93 -24.34
CA GLU A 280 -0.75 7.70 -24.46
C GLU A 280 -0.57 8.69 -23.30
N CYS A 281 -1.67 9.28 -22.79
CA CYS A 281 -1.62 10.11 -21.59
C CYS A 281 -1.13 9.31 -20.37
N ILE A 282 -1.62 8.08 -20.19
CA ILE A 282 -1.23 7.19 -19.09
C ILE A 282 0.27 6.90 -19.15
N GLY A 283 0.81 6.66 -20.34
CA GLY A 283 2.26 6.46 -20.54
C GLY A 283 3.12 7.69 -20.26
N CYS A 284 2.52 8.89 -20.16
CA CYS A 284 3.25 10.14 -19.92
C CYS A 284 3.17 10.63 -18.45
N MET A 285 2.65 9.82 -17.52
CA MET A 285 2.56 10.21 -16.11
C MET A 285 3.95 10.51 -15.52
N CYS A 286 4.02 11.40 -14.53
CA CYS A 286 5.29 11.94 -14.04
C CYS A 286 6.22 10.92 -13.35
N LEU A 287 5.66 9.84 -12.80
CA LEU A 287 6.40 8.73 -12.19
C LEU A 287 6.10 7.44 -12.93
N ILE A 288 7.10 6.58 -13.10
CA ILE A 288 6.95 5.28 -13.78
C ILE A 288 5.87 4.42 -13.10
N CYS A 289 5.88 4.31 -11.78
CA CYS A 289 4.86 3.59 -11.00
C CYS A 289 3.43 4.14 -11.18
N THR A 290 3.27 5.38 -11.65
CA THR A 290 1.96 6.00 -11.90
C THR A 290 1.50 5.91 -13.35
N CYS A 291 2.33 5.34 -14.25
CA CYS A 291 2.00 5.11 -15.66
C CYS A 291 1.06 3.90 -15.82
N VAL A 292 -0.06 3.93 -15.11
CA VAL A 292 -1.06 2.86 -15.06
C VAL A 292 -2.45 3.48 -15.05
N GLY A 293 -3.34 2.92 -15.85
CA GLY A 293 -4.76 3.22 -15.83
C GLY A 293 -5.54 1.97 -15.43
N ILE A 294 -6.59 2.17 -14.66
CA ILE A 294 -7.54 1.10 -14.29
C ILE A 294 -8.96 1.53 -14.63
N ARG A 295 -9.82 0.56 -14.99
CA ARG A 295 -11.26 0.75 -15.14
C ARG A 295 -12.00 -0.56 -14.92
N TRP A 296 -13.32 -0.50 -14.72
CA TRP A 296 -14.15 -1.69 -14.76
C TRP A 296 -14.62 -1.95 -16.20
N ARG A 297 -14.39 -3.15 -16.72
CA ARG A 297 -14.84 -3.57 -18.05
C ARG A 297 -15.06 -5.06 -18.09
N ASN A 298 -16.18 -5.51 -18.66
CA ASN A 298 -16.52 -6.94 -18.79
C ASN A 298 -16.48 -7.68 -17.44
N ASN A 299 -17.05 -7.07 -16.39
CA ASN A 299 -17.13 -7.62 -15.04
C ASN A 299 -15.76 -7.92 -14.37
N ARG A 300 -14.74 -7.15 -14.73
CA ARG A 300 -13.38 -7.26 -14.17
C ARG A 300 -12.65 -5.93 -14.19
N VAL A 301 -11.54 -5.85 -13.46
CA VAL A 301 -10.63 -4.70 -13.53
C VAL A 301 -9.75 -4.84 -14.77
N ASP A 302 -9.92 -3.92 -15.71
CA ASP A 302 -9.06 -3.74 -16.87
C ASP A 302 -7.91 -2.81 -16.49
N VAL A 303 -6.67 -3.24 -16.75
CA VAL A 303 -5.45 -2.53 -16.35
C VAL A 303 -4.61 -2.23 -17.59
N HIS A 304 -4.36 -0.95 -17.82
CA HIS A 304 -3.46 -0.48 -18.88
C HIS A 304 -2.12 -0.07 -18.29
N TRP A 305 -1.05 -0.76 -18.71
CA TRP A 305 0.33 -0.45 -18.35
C TRP A 305 0.94 0.50 -19.39
N GLY A 306 1.01 1.78 -19.07
CA GLY A 306 1.59 2.81 -19.94
C GLY A 306 3.12 2.79 -19.99
N HIS A 307 3.79 2.10 -19.05
CA HIS A 307 5.24 1.92 -19.03
C HIS A 307 5.62 0.47 -18.66
N PRO A 308 6.63 -0.15 -19.32
CA PRO A 308 7.01 -1.56 -19.08
C PRO A 308 7.44 -1.88 -17.64
N GLU A 309 8.01 -0.91 -16.94
CA GLU A 309 8.53 -1.05 -15.57
C GLU A 309 7.52 -0.61 -14.49
N ALA A 310 6.33 -0.15 -14.87
CA ALA A 310 5.36 0.42 -13.92
C ALA A 310 4.91 -0.58 -12.84
N GLU A 311 4.60 -1.83 -13.23
CA GLU A 311 4.20 -2.86 -12.28
C GLU A 311 5.34 -3.23 -11.33
N THR A 312 6.57 -3.35 -11.86
CA THR A 312 7.76 -3.64 -11.06
C THR A 312 7.98 -2.55 -10.01
N ASP A 313 7.89 -1.28 -10.42
CA ASP A 313 8.05 -0.14 -9.51
C ASP A 313 6.95 -0.11 -8.45
N LEU A 314 5.70 -0.43 -8.81
CA LEU A 314 4.60 -0.53 -7.85
C LEU A 314 4.83 -1.65 -6.82
N ARG A 315 5.21 -2.84 -7.25
CA ARG A 315 5.42 -3.97 -6.34
C ARG A 315 6.64 -3.79 -5.45
N ASN A 316 7.64 -3.06 -5.92
CA ASN A 316 8.87 -2.79 -5.15
C ASN A 316 8.81 -1.48 -4.38
N GLY A 317 7.77 -0.66 -4.57
CA GLY A 317 7.64 0.64 -3.92
C GLY A 317 8.72 1.61 -4.37
N ILE A 318 8.96 1.73 -5.67
CA ILE A 318 10.01 2.57 -6.26
C ILE A 318 9.37 3.78 -6.95
N LEU A 319 9.81 4.98 -6.59
CA LEU A 319 9.38 6.24 -7.20
C LEU A 319 10.51 6.78 -8.07
N ARG A 320 10.48 6.46 -9.36
CA ARG A 320 11.40 6.99 -10.38
C ARG A 320 10.69 7.95 -11.32
N PRO A 321 11.35 9.04 -11.74
CA PRO A 321 10.74 9.98 -12.66
C PRO A 321 10.62 9.33 -14.03
N HIS A 322 9.51 9.59 -14.72
CA HIS A 322 9.41 9.18 -16.12
C HIS A 322 10.42 9.97 -16.95
N PRO A 323 11.20 9.34 -17.86
CA PRO A 323 12.26 10.02 -18.62
C PRO A 323 11.77 11.21 -19.45
N GLN A 324 10.49 11.17 -19.84
CA GLN A 324 9.84 12.18 -20.67
C GLN A 324 8.88 13.09 -19.87
N GLY A 325 8.83 12.94 -18.54
CA GLY A 325 7.99 13.74 -17.66
C GLY A 325 8.68 15.00 -17.12
N GLN A 326 7.90 15.99 -16.68
CA GLN A 326 8.44 17.19 -16.02
C GLN A 326 9.03 16.83 -14.65
N ARG A 327 10.33 17.10 -14.45
CA ARG A 327 11.05 16.75 -13.21
C ARG A 327 10.49 17.42 -11.95
N GLY A 328 10.07 18.68 -12.04
CA GLY A 328 9.48 19.40 -10.91
C GLY A 328 8.19 18.72 -10.42
N PHE A 329 7.30 18.38 -11.35
CA PHE A 329 6.05 17.69 -11.03
C PHE A 329 6.30 16.27 -10.50
N ALA A 330 7.26 15.53 -11.08
CA ALA A 330 7.68 14.23 -10.56
C ALA A 330 8.21 14.32 -9.12
N ARG A 331 9.01 15.35 -8.82
CA ARG A 331 9.53 15.63 -7.46
C ARG A 331 8.39 15.85 -6.48
N ASP A 332 7.45 16.74 -6.79
CA ASP A 332 6.30 17.04 -5.92
C ASP A 332 5.43 15.81 -5.67
N LYS A 333 5.17 15.02 -6.72
CA LYS A 333 4.40 13.78 -6.61
C LYS A 333 5.13 12.73 -5.77
N ALA A 334 6.44 12.56 -5.98
CA ALA A 334 7.26 11.64 -5.20
C ALA A 334 7.29 12.01 -3.72
N THR A 335 7.47 13.30 -3.40
CA THR A 335 7.41 13.81 -2.01
C THR A 335 6.06 13.51 -1.38
N LYS A 336 4.95 13.77 -2.09
CA LYS A 336 3.61 13.46 -1.58
C LYS A 336 3.43 11.96 -1.31
N ILE A 337 3.86 11.09 -2.21
CA ILE A 337 3.70 9.64 -2.03
C ILE A 337 4.60 9.14 -0.88
N ALA A 338 5.88 9.51 -0.86
CA ALA A 338 6.84 9.08 0.16
C ALA A 338 6.45 9.54 1.57
N MET A 339 5.80 10.70 1.68
CA MET A 339 5.25 11.19 2.95
C MET A 339 4.19 10.22 3.52
N TYR A 340 3.24 9.75 2.70
CA TYR A 340 2.20 8.80 3.12
C TYR A 340 2.69 7.35 3.17
N TYR A 341 3.70 7.00 2.38
CA TYR A 341 4.28 5.66 2.28
C TYR A 341 5.80 5.70 2.49
N PRO A 342 6.27 5.86 3.74
CA PRO A 342 7.70 6.04 4.05
C PRO A 342 8.58 4.85 3.66
N GLY A 343 7.98 3.67 3.49
CA GLY A 343 8.64 2.46 3.02
C GLY A 343 8.89 2.40 1.52
N VAL A 344 8.51 3.41 0.74
CA VAL A 344 8.92 3.51 -0.67
C VAL A 344 10.37 4.02 -0.77
N SER A 345 11.03 3.73 -1.88
CA SER A 345 12.29 4.35 -2.27
C SER A 345 12.03 5.48 -3.25
N ALA A 346 12.57 6.67 -2.99
CA ALA A 346 12.49 7.79 -3.93
C ALA A 346 13.83 8.54 -4.02
N PRO A 347 14.82 7.98 -4.75
CA PRO A 347 16.17 8.54 -4.81
C PRO A 347 16.20 9.98 -5.33
N MET A 348 15.28 10.36 -6.22
CA MET A 348 15.23 11.71 -6.80
C MET A 348 14.99 12.82 -5.77
N ILE A 349 14.44 12.49 -4.60
CA ILE A 349 14.21 13.42 -3.49
C ILE A 349 15.08 13.11 -2.27
N GLY A 350 16.05 12.20 -2.40
CA GLY A 350 16.89 11.75 -1.29
C GLY A 350 16.14 10.98 -0.20
N HIS A 351 14.95 10.42 -0.51
CA HIS A 351 14.16 9.67 0.47
C HIS A 351 14.61 8.21 0.50
N GLU A 352 15.21 7.82 1.62
CA GLU A 352 15.56 6.43 1.92
C GLU A 352 14.35 5.67 2.47
N ARG A 353 14.31 4.35 2.19
CA ARG A 353 13.22 3.49 2.64
C ARG A 353 13.24 3.37 4.17
N VAL A 354 12.10 3.70 4.80
CA VAL A 354 11.87 3.42 6.23
C VAL A 354 11.35 1.99 6.39
N PRO A 355 11.89 1.18 7.33
CA PRO A 355 11.33 -0.13 7.65
C PRO A 355 9.89 -0.02 8.20
N ILE A 356 8.97 -0.80 7.64
CA ILE A 356 7.55 -0.80 8.02
C ILE A 356 7.20 -2.11 8.72
N THR A 357 6.72 -2.02 9.95
CA THR A 357 6.11 -3.16 10.65
C THR A 357 4.72 -3.45 10.10
N ARG A 358 4.38 -4.74 9.98
CA ARG A 358 3.13 -5.16 9.33
C ARG A 358 2.07 -5.59 10.33
N THR A 359 2.48 -6.07 11.50
CA THR A 359 1.56 -6.60 12.50
C THR A 359 1.71 -5.87 13.83
N PHE A 360 0.63 -5.86 14.61
CA PHE A 360 0.64 -5.30 15.96
C PHE A 360 1.64 -6.03 16.89
N PRO A 361 1.73 -7.38 16.92
CA PRO A 361 2.72 -8.08 17.76
C PRO A 361 4.19 -7.70 17.45
N GLU A 362 4.57 -7.67 16.17
CA GLU A 362 5.92 -7.23 15.75
C GLU A 362 6.20 -5.80 16.21
N THR A 363 5.21 -4.92 16.06
CA THR A 363 5.30 -3.51 16.45
C THR A 363 5.45 -3.36 17.96
N MET A 364 4.70 -4.13 18.75
CA MET A 364 4.78 -4.09 20.21
C MET A 364 6.12 -4.61 20.72
N ALA A 365 6.71 -5.62 20.08
CA ALA A 365 8.06 -6.10 20.42
C ALA A 365 9.10 -4.98 20.22
N GLN A 366 9.01 -4.22 19.13
CA GLN A 366 9.88 -3.06 18.89
C GLN A 366 9.63 -1.93 19.90
N ILE A 367 8.37 -1.62 20.23
CA ILE A 367 8.05 -0.60 21.23
C ILE A 367 8.66 -0.96 22.58
N ARG A 368 8.52 -2.21 23.04
CA ARG A 368 9.07 -2.66 24.32
C ARG A 368 10.59 -2.50 24.40
N ALA A 369 11.31 -2.64 23.29
CA ALA A 369 12.75 -2.41 23.24
C ALA A 369 13.14 -0.91 23.31
N LEU A 370 12.24 -0.01 22.90
CA LEU A 370 12.46 1.44 22.85
C LEU A 370 12.04 2.16 24.13
N GLU A 371 11.04 1.64 24.84
CA GLU A 371 10.52 2.26 26.05
C GLU A 371 11.50 2.06 27.22
N ARG A 372 12.22 3.14 27.57
CA ARG A 372 13.10 3.20 28.74
C ARG A 372 12.52 4.22 29.73
N GLY A 373 12.19 3.77 30.94
CA GLY A 373 11.64 4.62 32.00
C GLY A 373 10.10 4.74 32.02
N GLY A 374 9.61 5.63 32.88
CA GLY A 374 8.21 5.69 33.32
C GLY A 374 8.05 5.17 34.75
N ARG A 375 6.98 5.56 35.43
CA ARG A 375 6.63 5.05 36.76
C ARG A 375 5.26 4.41 36.68
N ARG A 376 5.20 3.10 36.93
CA ARG A 376 3.94 2.37 37.00
C ARG A 376 3.17 2.88 38.21
N GLN A 377 1.98 3.42 37.97
CA GLN A 377 1.04 3.88 38.99
C GLN A 377 -0.10 2.87 39.05
N TRP A 378 0.20 1.70 39.59
CA TRP A 378 -0.71 0.57 39.62
C TRP A 378 -0.70 -0.05 41.01
N ASN A 379 -1.75 0.23 41.77
CA ASN A 379 -2.00 -0.35 43.07
C ASN A 379 -2.91 -1.58 42.86
N THR A 380 -4.11 -1.56 43.44
CA THR A 380 -5.07 -2.66 43.40
C THR A 380 -6.40 -2.18 42.85
N LEU A 381 -7.02 -2.97 41.99
CA LEU A 381 -8.38 -2.73 41.52
C LEU A 381 -9.39 -3.15 42.61
N THR A 382 -10.40 -2.31 42.85
CA THR A 382 -11.60 -2.71 43.62
C THR A 382 -12.32 -3.89 42.94
N VAL A 383 -13.23 -4.56 43.65
CA VAL A 383 -14.02 -5.67 43.09
C VAL A 383 -14.78 -5.22 41.82
N ALA A 384 -15.46 -4.08 41.89
CA ALA A 384 -16.23 -3.54 40.78
C ALA A 384 -15.37 -3.09 39.59
N GLU A 385 -14.15 -2.61 39.84
CA GLU A 385 -13.18 -2.28 38.79
C GLU A 385 -12.61 -3.54 38.14
N ARG A 386 -12.36 -4.59 38.92
CA ARG A 386 -11.85 -5.87 38.43
C ARG A 386 -12.83 -6.53 37.47
N GLU A 387 -14.12 -6.58 37.84
CA GLU A 387 -15.17 -7.12 36.96
C GLU A 387 -15.25 -6.35 35.63
N ARG A 388 -15.12 -5.02 35.66
CA ARG A 388 -15.09 -4.18 34.45
C ARG A 388 -13.81 -4.44 33.63
N ALA A 389 -12.66 -4.51 34.28
CA ALA A 389 -11.38 -4.79 33.63
C ALA A 389 -11.39 -6.15 32.93
N GLU A 390 -11.93 -7.20 33.57
CA GLU A 390 -12.07 -8.53 32.98
C GLU A 390 -12.97 -8.51 31.74
N ARG A 391 -14.09 -7.75 31.77
CA ARG A 391 -14.93 -7.56 30.58
C ARG A 391 -14.19 -6.86 29.44
N ILE A 392 -13.40 -5.83 29.75
CA ILE A 392 -12.57 -5.13 28.76
C ILE A 392 -11.53 -6.07 28.15
N LEU A 393 -10.84 -6.87 28.97
CA LEU A 393 -9.86 -7.86 28.50
C LEU A 393 -10.50 -8.95 27.64
N ALA A 394 -11.67 -9.45 28.03
CA ALA A 394 -12.43 -10.42 27.25
C ALA A 394 -12.89 -9.84 25.90
N MET A 395 -13.35 -8.58 25.88
CA MET A 395 -13.70 -7.88 24.65
C MET A 395 -12.48 -7.70 23.76
N ARG A 396 -11.37 -7.22 24.33
CA ARG A 396 -10.10 -7.01 23.63
C ARG A 396 -9.58 -8.29 22.98
N ALA A 397 -9.65 -9.43 23.67
CA ALA A 397 -9.21 -10.72 23.15
C ALA A 397 -10.03 -11.19 21.93
N ARG A 398 -11.25 -10.69 21.74
CA ARG A 398 -12.13 -11.00 20.60
C ARG A 398 -11.95 -10.05 19.42
N LEU A 399 -11.29 -8.90 19.62
CA LEU A 399 -11.10 -7.93 18.54
C LEU A 399 -10.06 -8.45 17.54
N PRO A 400 -10.30 -8.35 16.22
CA PRO A 400 -9.33 -8.73 15.22
C PRO A 400 -8.15 -7.75 15.29
N CYS A 401 -7.01 -8.23 15.76
CA CYS A 401 -5.77 -7.47 15.96
C CYS A 401 -5.08 -7.13 14.62
N MET A 402 -5.84 -6.50 13.73
CA MET A 402 -5.49 -6.22 12.34
C MET A 402 -5.46 -4.71 12.11
N PRO A 403 -4.61 -4.21 11.21
CA PRO A 403 -4.63 -2.80 10.84
C PRO A 403 -5.97 -2.45 10.16
N HIS A 404 -6.52 -1.27 10.46
CA HIS A 404 -7.70 -0.73 9.78
C HIS A 404 -7.35 0.56 9.03
N VAL A 405 -8.01 0.78 7.90
CA VAL A 405 -7.90 2.03 7.14
C VAL A 405 -8.28 3.22 8.03
N VAL A 406 -7.48 4.30 8.01
CA VAL A 406 -7.79 5.58 8.69
C VAL A 406 -8.74 6.38 7.79
N PRO A 407 -10.05 6.46 8.08
CA PRO A 407 -11.03 7.02 7.18
C PRO A 407 -10.81 8.50 6.99
N TRP A 408 -11.12 8.89 5.78
CA TRP A 408 -11.18 10.25 5.30
C TRP A 408 -12.64 10.74 5.54
N PRO A 409 -12.88 12.01 5.89
CA PRO A 409 -14.23 12.48 6.21
C PRO A 409 -15.18 12.48 5.00
N SER A 410 -16.46 12.24 5.17
CA SER A 410 -17.40 12.39 4.06
C SER A 410 -17.35 13.82 3.47
N PRO A 411 -17.55 13.99 2.15
CA PRO A 411 -17.67 15.33 1.57
C PRO A 411 -18.71 16.17 2.30
N ALA A 412 -18.33 17.40 2.65
CA ALA A 412 -19.19 18.36 3.30
C ALA A 412 -18.83 19.78 2.83
N PRO A 413 -19.77 20.74 2.91
CA PRO A 413 -19.47 22.14 2.67
C PRO A 413 -18.36 22.65 3.58
N LEU A 414 -17.58 23.61 3.09
CA LEU A 414 -16.65 24.34 3.93
C LEU A 414 -17.42 25.18 4.97
N PRO A 415 -16.83 25.44 6.15
CA PRO A 415 -17.47 26.26 7.17
C PRO A 415 -17.62 27.69 6.68
N GLU A 416 -18.77 28.30 6.99
CA GLU A 416 -19.08 29.71 6.68
C GLU A 416 -18.46 30.67 7.72
N THR A 417 -18.17 30.15 8.92
CA THR A 417 -17.61 30.87 10.07
C THR A 417 -16.26 30.26 10.46
N ASP A 418 -15.72 30.69 11.61
CA ASP A 418 -14.49 30.13 12.18
C ASP A 418 -14.53 28.58 12.18
N PRO A 419 -13.60 27.92 11.45
CA PRO A 419 -13.57 26.46 11.34
C PRO A 419 -13.41 25.78 12.70
N TRP A 420 -12.74 26.41 13.67
CA TRP A 420 -12.48 25.84 14.98
C TRP A 420 -13.75 25.59 15.81
N TYR A 421 -14.85 26.26 15.48
CA TYR A 421 -16.17 26.10 16.12
C TYR A 421 -17.21 25.36 15.27
N ALA A 422 -16.91 25.15 13.98
CA ALA A 422 -17.85 24.53 13.03
C ALA A 422 -18.23 23.10 13.45
N PRO A 423 -19.39 22.57 13.04
CA PRO A 423 -19.71 21.14 13.19
C PRO A 423 -18.64 20.24 12.57
N ASP A 424 -18.47 19.02 13.08
CA ASP A 424 -17.34 18.16 12.74
C ASP A 424 -17.23 17.88 11.24
N ALA A 425 -18.35 17.63 10.55
CA ALA A 425 -18.34 17.39 9.11
C ALA A 425 -17.69 18.55 8.33
N ARG A 426 -18.06 19.80 8.66
CA ARG A 426 -17.51 21.00 8.02
C ARG A 426 -16.07 21.26 8.44
N PHE A 427 -15.73 21.06 9.72
CA PHE A 427 -14.36 21.18 10.22
C PHE A 427 -13.40 20.21 9.51
N ARG A 428 -13.78 18.94 9.42
CA ARG A 428 -12.96 17.90 8.78
C ARG A 428 -12.83 18.15 7.26
N ALA A 429 -13.87 18.65 6.60
CA ALA A 429 -13.79 19.11 5.21
C ALA A 429 -12.81 20.29 5.05
N TRP A 430 -12.80 21.24 6.00
CA TRP A 430 -11.84 22.33 6.04
C TRP A 430 -10.40 21.82 6.25
N VAL A 431 -10.15 20.93 7.22
CA VAL A 431 -8.82 20.32 7.43
C VAL A 431 -8.34 19.65 6.14
N ALA A 432 -9.18 18.83 5.51
CA ALA A 432 -8.84 18.16 4.25
C ALA A 432 -8.57 19.16 3.10
N ASN A 433 -9.34 20.25 3.01
CA ASN A 433 -9.07 21.33 2.07
C ASN A 433 -7.69 21.97 2.33
N GLN A 434 -7.38 22.30 3.58
CA GLN A 434 -6.13 22.96 3.97
C GLN A 434 -4.88 22.09 3.74
N THR A 435 -4.97 20.78 3.98
CA THR A 435 -3.78 19.90 3.96
C THR A 435 -3.57 19.14 2.65
N ARG A 436 -4.60 19.04 1.79
CA ARG A 436 -4.48 18.31 0.51
C ARG A 436 -4.46 19.18 -0.73
N SER A 437 -5.10 20.34 -0.69
CA SER A 437 -5.18 21.23 -1.85
C SER A 437 -3.88 22.01 -2.02
N ARG A 438 -3.34 22.05 -3.25
CA ARG A 438 -2.22 22.95 -3.56
C ARG A 438 -2.61 24.41 -3.30
N ASN A 439 -3.83 24.75 -3.74
CA ASN A 439 -4.50 26.04 -3.59
C ASN A 439 -5.83 25.80 -2.85
N PRO A 440 -5.85 25.79 -1.51
CA PRO A 440 -7.08 25.61 -0.75
C PRO A 440 -8.07 26.74 -1.02
N VAL A 441 -9.37 26.39 -1.09
CA VAL A 441 -10.45 27.36 -1.20
C VAL A 441 -10.43 28.25 0.06
N GLY A 442 -10.52 29.56 -0.13
CA GLY A 442 -10.40 30.55 0.95
C GLY A 442 -8.96 30.90 1.34
N GLY A 443 -7.95 30.32 0.67
CA GLY A 443 -6.55 30.51 1.02
C GLY A 443 -6.06 29.55 2.11
N ARG A 444 -4.74 29.55 2.33
CA ARG A 444 -4.11 28.73 3.37
C ARG A 444 -4.33 29.37 4.73
N ASP A 445 -4.82 28.60 5.69
CA ASP A 445 -4.86 29.02 7.08
C ASP A 445 -3.42 29.12 7.62
N PRO A 446 -2.94 30.32 7.99
CA PRO A 446 -1.55 30.51 8.38
C PRO A 446 -1.20 29.80 9.68
N TYR A 447 -2.17 29.67 10.59
CA TYR A 447 -1.97 29.05 11.89
C TYR A 447 -1.81 27.53 11.77
N LEU A 448 -2.75 26.85 11.11
CA LEU A 448 -2.68 25.41 10.86
C LEU A 448 -1.42 25.06 10.06
N ALA A 449 -1.09 25.87 9.04
CA ALA A 449 0.12 25.68 8.26
C ALA A 449 1.40 25.78 9.11
N ALA A 450 1.51 26.80 9.98
CA ALA A 450 2.65 26.98 10.87
C ALA A 450 2.75 25.84 11.90
N ALA A 451 1.63 25.44 12.50
CA ALA A 451 1.58 24.36 13.48
C ALA A 451 2.01 23.01 12.88
N LEU A 452 1.53 22.67 11.69
CA LEU A 452 1.94 21.43 11.01
C LEU A 452 3.39 21.50 10.52
N ALA A 453 3.86 22.67 10.08
CA ALA A 453 5.25 22.86 9.70
C ALA A 453 6.22 22.65 10.88
N TYR A 454 5.87 23.14 12.07
CA TYR A 454 6.65 22.94 13.30
C TYR A 454 6.80 21.45 13.66
N GLN A 455 5.81 20.65 13.33
CA GLN A 455 5.77 19.22 13.61
C GLN A 455 6.39 18.36 12.49
N ASN A 456 6.85 18.98 11.40
CA ASN A 456 7.31 18.28 10.22
C ASN A 456 8.66 17.58 10.46
N GLY A 457 8.82 16.38 9.88
CA GLY A 457 10.06 15.60 10.01
C GLY A 457 10.28 14.92 11.37
N VAL A 458 9.44 15.17 12.37
CA VAL A 458 9.57 14.52 13.69
C VAL A 458 9.07 13.08 13.63
N ALA A 459 9.97 12.13 13.92
CA ALA A 459 9.69 10.71 13.86
C ALA A 459 8.82 10.23 15.02
N GLN A 460 7.82 9.41 14.70
CA GLN A 460 6.87 8.81 15.64
C GLN A 460 7.28 7.41 16.12
N LYS A 461 6.51 6.86 17.07
CA LYS A 461 6.64 5.46 17.50
C LYS A 461 6.37 4.49 16.33
N PRO A 462 6.92 3.26 16.35
CA PRO A 462 6.73 2.26 15.28
C PRO A 462 5.26 1.98 14.90
N THR A 463 4.30 2.18 15.82
CA THR A 463 2.85 2.09 15.54
C THR A 463 2.36 2.97 14.39
N HIS A 464 3.07 4.05 14.08
CA HIS A 464 2.69 4.99 13.03
C HIS A 464 3.25 4.59 11.64
N GLN A 465 3.96 3.45 11.56
CA GLN A 465 4.47 2.91 10.29
C GLN A 465 5.23 3.95 9.46
N GLY A 466 6.11 4.68 10.14
CA GLY A 466 6.98 5.70 9.55
C GLY A 466 6.32 7.07 9.34
N TRP A 467 5.01 7.25 9.58
CA TRP A 467 4.40 8.57 9.51
C TRP A 467 5.09 9.56 10.47
N SER A 468 5.26 10.78 9.98
CA SER A 468 5.75 11.89 10.78
C SER A 468 4.67 12.38 11.74
N MET A 469 5.08 13.13 12.76
CA MET A 469 4.17 13.76 13.70
C MET A 469 3.17 14.70 13.02
N HIS A 470 3.57 15.42 11.96
CA HIS A 470 2.61 16.25 11.21
C HIS A 470 1.47 15.41 10.64
N LEU A 471 1.78 14.27 10.00
CA LEU A 471 0.76 13.43 9.37
C LEU A 471 -0.17 12.85 10.42
N HIS A 472 0.40 12.41 11.54
CA HIS A 472 -0.36 11.95 12.69
C HIS A 472 -1.31 13.03 13.20
N ALA A 473 -0.82 14.23 13.52
CA ALA A 473 -1.64 15.33 14.01
C ALA A 473 -2.76 15.73 13.03
N MET A 474 -2.46 15.78 11.73
CA MET A 474 -3.47 16.01 10.69
C MET A 474 -4.56 14.93 10.74
N HIS A 475 -4.17 13.64 10.79
CA HIS A 475 -5.15 12.56 10.87
C HIS A 475 -5.91 12.57 12.20
N THR A 476 -5.30 12.95 13.32
CA THR A 476 -5.99 13.13 14.61
C THR A 476 -7.08 14.19 14.51
N LEU A 477 -6.80 15.32 13.86
CA LEU A 477 -7.81 16.35 13.57
C LEU A 477 -8.95 15.85 12.67
N LEU A 478 -8.68 14.92 11.76
CA LEU A 478 -9.72 14.32 10.92
C LEU A 478 -10.58 13.30 11.69
N GLN A 479 -10.09 12.77 12.81
CA GLN A 479 -10.79 11.77 13.62
C GLN A 479 -11.45 12.34 14.88
N ILE A 480 -11.08 13.54 15.33
CA ILE A 480 -11.66 14.14 16.55
C ILE A 480 -13.17 14.36 16.38
N ASP A 481 -13.93 13.92 17.38
CA ASP A 481 -15.38 14.05 17.46
C ASP A 481 -15.72 15.01 18.61
N THR A 482 -16.42 16.08 18.27
CA THR A 482 -16.75 17.19 19.15
C THR A 482 -18.20 17.63 19.02
N ASP A 483 -19.02 16.97 18.19
CA ASP A 483 -20.42 17.36 17.99
C ASP A 483 -21.27 17.15 19.24
N ALA A 484 -20.93 16.14 20.07
CA ALA A 484 -21.55 15.95 21.39
C ALA A 484 -21.00 16.92 22.47
N LEU A 485 -19.99 17.74 22.15
CA LEU A 485 -19.27 18.62 23.06
C LEU A 485 -19.09 20.03 22.45
N PRO A 486 -20.18 20.71 22.03
CA PRO A 486 -20.11 21.93 21.23
C PRO A 486 -19.35 23.09 21.92
N ALA A 487 -19.44 23.18 23.25
CA ALA A 487 -18.72 24.18 24.05
C ALA A 487 -17.19 23.95 24.08
N PHE A 488 -16.73 22.74 23.73
CA PHE A 488 -15.32 22.33 23.84
C PHE A 488 -14.66 22.05 22.48
N ARG A 489 -15.33 22.38 21.36
CA ARG A 489 -14.81 22.13 20.00
C ARG A 489 -13.41 22.69 19.80
N ARG A 490 -13.22 24.00 19.98
CA ARG A 490 -11.93 24.66 19.76
C ARG A 490 -10.85 24.12 20.71
N PRO A 491 -11.08 24.01 22.04
CA PRO A 491 -10.10 23.39 22.94
C PRO A 491 -9.67 21.97 22.56
N LEU A 492 -10.61 21.09 22.23
CA LEU A 492 -10.31 19.70 21.84
C LEU A 492 -9.53 19.65 20.52
N ARG A 493 -9.90 20.46 19.54
CA ARG A 493 -9.23 20.48 18.22
C ARG A 493 -7.81 21.06 18.33
N LEU A 494 -7.61 22.12 19.10
CA LEU A 494 -6.27 22.66 19.36
C LEU A 494 -5.43 21.67 20.17
N ALA A 495 -6.00 21.03 21.19
CA ALA A 495 -5.31 19.97 21.92
C ALA A 495 -4.93 18.81 21.00
N ALA A 496 -5.81 18.36 20.10
CA ALA A 496 -5.54 17.30 19.13
C ALA A 496 -4.43 17.67 18.14
N LEU A 497 -4.35 18.93 17.68
CA LEU A 497 -3.26 19.42 16.83
C LEU A 497 -1.90 19.37 17.53
N TRP A 498 -1.86 19.59 18.84
CA TRP A 498 -0.61 19.76 19.61
C TRP A 498 -0.32 18.61 20.59
N HIS A 499 -1.16 17.57 20.65
CA HIS A 499 -1.12 16.54 21.70
C HIS A 499 0.26 15.90 21.86
N ASP A 500 0.94 15.73 20.73
CA ASP A 500 2.21 15.03 20.62
C ASP A 500 3.45 15.95 20.59
N VAL A 501 3.27 17.27 20.67
CA VAL A 501 4.35 18.23 20.38
C VAL A 501 5.57 18.08 21.28
N GLY A 502 5.44 17.50 22.48
CA GLY A 502 6.59 17.22 23.33
C GLY A 502 7.62 16.26 22.70
N LYS A 503 7.24 15.50 21.66
CA LYS A 503 8.14 14.63 20.91
C LYS A 503 9.19 15.39 20.09
N VAL A 504 9.00 16.68 19.80
CA VAL A 504 10.04 17.51 19.15
C VAL A 504 11.31 17.59 20.00
N CYS A 505 11.18 17.44 21.31
CA CYS A 505 12.30 17.44 22.26
C CYS A 505 13.01 16.07 22.36
N GLY A 506 12.69 15.11 21.48
CA GLY A 506 13.23 13.74 21.53
C GLY A 506 12.65 12.87 22.64
N ILE A 507 11.64 13.35 23.37
CA ILE A 507 11.01 12.63 24.48
C ILE A 507 9.91 11.72 23.93
N ARG A 508 10.04 10.40 24.13
CA ARG A 508 9.05 9.39 23.71
C ARG A 508 8.39 8.64 24.86
N THR A 509 8.83 8.90 26.08
CA THR A 509 8.32 8.26 27.29
C THR A 509 6.85 8.65 27.53
N PRO A 510 5.95 7.68 27.77
CA PRO A 510 4.55 7.96 28.14
C PRO A 510 4.46 8.90 29.35
N GLY A 511 3.48 9.80 29.37
CA GLY A 511 3.32 10.81 30.42
C GLY A 511 4.37 11.93 30.47
N ALA A 512 5.61 11.71 30.01
CA ALA A 512 6.64 12.75 29.95
C ALA A 512 6.54 13.66 28.71
N HIS A 513 6.33 13.08 27.53
CA HIS A 513 6.11 13.85 26.30
C HIS A 513 4.80 14.67 26.33
N PRO A 514 3.66 14.19 26.86
CA PRO A 514 2.44 14.99 26.99
C PRO A 514 2.66 16.17 27.94
N ALA A 515 3.27 15.94 29.10
CA ALA A 515 3.56 17.00 30.09
C ALA A 515 4.52 18.07 29.54
N THR A 516 5.52 17.66 28.75
CA THR A 516 6.42 18.59 28.06
C THR A 516 5.66 19.36 26.97
N GLY A 517 4.84 18.64 26.18
CA GLY A 517 4.02 19.22 25.13
C GLY A 517 3.08 20.31 25.65
N ALA A 518 2.43 20.07 26.80
CA ALA A 518 1.52 20.99 27.46
C ALA A 518 2.16 22.33 27.89
N LYS A 519 3.49 22.32 28.12
CA LYS A 519 4.29 23.54 28.36
C LYS A 519 4.78 24.16 27.05
N LEU A 520 5.10 23.32 26.07
CA LEU A 520 5.72 23.74 24.82
C LEU A 520 4.73 24.43 23.88
N TRP A 521 3.52 23.92 23.69
CA TRP A 521 2.56 24.52 22.75
C TRP A 521 2.23 25.98 23.10
N ARG A 522 2.29 26.35 24.40
CA ARG A 522 2.16 27.73 24.87
C ARG A 522 3.32 28.63 24.48
N LYS A 523 4.52 28.07 24.35
CA LYS A 523 5.76 28.80 24.01
C LYS A 523 5.98 28.88 22.50
N VAL A 524 5.37 27.97 21.73
CA VAL A 524 5.33 28.03 20.27
C VAL A 524 4.31 29.10 19.87
N GLU A 525 4.55 30.34 20.30
CA GLU A 525 3.84 31.54 19.87
C GLU A 525 4.25 31.87 18.43
N CYS A 526 3.94 30.96 17.50
CA CYS A 526 3.99 31.28 16.09
C CYS A 526 2.72 32.05 15.77
N HIS A 527 2.86 33.36 15.63
CA HIS A 527 1.86 34.23 15.04
C HIS A 527 1.31 33.64 13.72
N PRO A 528 0.00 33.77 13.44
CA PRO A 528 -1.03 34.30 14.32
C PRO A 528 -1.74 33.14 15.04
N PHE A 529 -1.38 32.89 16.30
CA PHE A 529 -2.20 32.04 17.16
C PHE A 529 -3.58 32.71 17.32
N PRO A 530 -4.70 32.03 17.10
CA PRO A 530 -6.02 32.64 17.34
C PRO A 530 -6.10 33.11 18.81
N ALA A 531 -6.75 34.24 19.09
CA ALA A 531 -6.93 34.68 20.47
C ALA A 531 -7.72 33.62 21.24
N VAL A 532 -7.05 32.90 22.15
CA VAL A 532 -7.64 31.84 22.98
C VAL A 532 -7.74 32.36 24.43
N PRO A 533 -8.95 32.38 25.03
CA PRO A 533 -9.15 32.75 26.41
C PRO A 533 -8.27 31.95 27.37
N LEU A 534 -7.95 32.55 28.52
CA LEU A 534 -7.12 31.89 29.53
C LEU A 534 -7.71 30.56 30.00
N GLU A 535 -9.03 30.47 30.12
CA GLU A 535 -9.74 29.25 30.50
C GLU A 535 -9.55 28.13 29.48
N GLU A 536 -9.75 28.43 28.19
CA GLU A 536 -9.47 27.47 27.11
C GLU A 536 -7.98 27.10 27.08
N THR A 537 -7.07 28.04 27.33
CA THR A 537 -5.63 27.77 27.39
C THR A 537 -5.26 26.82 28.53
N ARG A 538 -5.94 26.90 29.67
CA ARG A 538 -5.79 25.94 30.77
C ARG A 538 -6.29 24.57 30.35
N LEU A 539 -7.48 24.50 29.73
CA LEU A 539 -8.07 23.26 29.27
C LEU A 539 -7.23 22.57 28.18
N ILE A 540 -6.77 23.30 27.16
CA ILE A 540 -5.93 22.76 26.08
C ILE A 540 -4.64 22.16 26.66
N SER A 541 -3.96 22.86 27.57
CA SER A 541 -2.78 22.30 28.24
C SER A 541 -3.11 21.06 29.06
N PHE A 542 -4.24 21.05 29.77
CA PHE A 542 -4.67 19.89 30.53
C PHE A 542 -4.90 18.68 29.60
N LEU A 543 -5.58 18.88 28.47
CA LEU A 543 -5.86 17.84 27.48
C LEU A 543 -4.57 17.34 26.81
N ILE A 544 -3.64 18.23 26.43
CA ILE A 544 -2.35 17.83 25.88
C ILE A 544 -1.56 17.01 26.91
N ALA A 545 -1.52 17.44 28.18
CA ALA A 545 -0.80 16.76 29.24
C ALA A 545 -1.35 15.35 29.56
N ASN A 546 -2.61 15.09 29.22
CA ASN A 546 -3.33 13.88 29.58
C ASN A 546 -3.88 13.12 28.37
N HIS A 547 -3.47 13.44 27.14
CA HIS A 547 -4.05 12.81 25.94
C HIS A 547 -3.82 11.28 25.90
N ASP A 548 -2.73 10.79 26.50
CA ASP A 548 -2.37 9.38 26.53
C ASP A 548 -2.92 8.63 27.76
N ILE A 549 -3.67 9.30 28.66
CA ILE A 549 -4.07 8.72 29.96
C ILE A 549 -4.97 7.50 29.82
N VAL A 550 -5.92 7.52 28.89
CA VAL A 550 -6.81 6.39 28.59
C VAL A 550 -6.02 5.23 27.98
N GLY A 551 -5.03 5.52 27.13
CA GLY A 551 -4.11 4.51 26.58
C GLY A 551 -3.18 3.91 27.63
N ARG A 552 -2.80 4.69 28.65
CA ARG A 552 -2.01 4.22 29.78
C ARG A 552 -2.80 3.27 30.68
N LEU A 553 -4.09 3.53 30.86
CA LEU A 553 -5.02 2.61 31.51
C LEU A 553 -5.22 1.34 30.68
N GLU A 554 -5.62 1.47 29.41
CA GLU A 554 -5.87 0.34 28.50
C GLU A 554 -4.70 -0.63 28.48
N ARG A 555 -3.48 -0.12 28.21
CA ARG A 555 -2.30 -0.98 28.12
C ARG A 555 -1.92 -1.58 29.47
N GLY A 556 -2.12 -0.85 30.56
CA GLY A 556 -1.84 -1.33 31.90
C GLY A 556 -2.68 -2.54 32.31
N LEU A 557 -3.89 -2.69 31.76
CA LEU A 557 -4.78 -3.82 32.02
C LEU A 557 -4.25 -5.15 31.48
N TRP A 558 -3.51 -5.15 30.35
CA TRP A 558 -3.06 -6.38 29.68
C TRP A 558 -1.54 -6.53 29.59
N ASP A 559 -0.77 -5.46 29.86
CA ASP A 559 0.68 -5.47 29.89
C ASP A 559 1.19 -5.10 31.30
N GLU A 560 1.42 -6.12 32.11
CA GLU A 560 1.97 -5.97 33.46
C GLU A 560 3.37 -5.34 33.46
N THR A 561 4.13 -5.52 32.37
CA THR A 561 5.48 -4.99 32.24
C THR A 561 5.51 -3.51 31.86
N TYR A 562 4.37 -2.94 31.47
CA TYR A 562 4.28 -1.57 31.02
C TYR A 562 4.50 -0.56 32.16
N GLN A 563 5.66 0.09 32.14
CA GLN A 563 6.09 1.06 33.15
C GLN A 563 5.30 2.38 33.12
N GLY A 564 4.57 2.67 32.03
CA GLY A 564 3.72 3.85 31.94
C GLY A 564 2.31 3.64 32.50
N ALA A 565 1.95 2.44 32.97
CA ALA A 565 0.57 2.10 33.30
C ALA A 565 0.00 2.95 34.45
N MET A 566 -1.31 3.23 34.37
CA MET A 566 -2.10 3.89 35.42
C MET A 566 -3.35 3.08 35.73
N ASP A 567 -3.59 2.78 37.00
CA ASP A 567 -4.85 2.20 37.45
C ASP A 567 -6.00 3.25 37.42
N PRO A 568 -7.27 2.84 37.50
CA PRO A 568 -8.40 3.77 37.44
C PRO A 568 -8.38 4.85 38.54
N THR A 569 -7.85 4.55 39.73
CA THR A 569 -7.76 5.51 40.85
C THR A 569 -6.77 6.63 40.53
N ALA A 570 -5.59 6.28 40.00
CA ALA A 570 -4.60 7.23 39.53
C ALA A 570 -5.16 8.10 38.39
N VAL A 571 -5.91 7.50 37.45
CA VAL A 571 -6.56 8.24 36.37
C VAL A 571 -7.57 9.24 36.92
N ARG A 572 -8.49 8.82 37.80
CA ARG A 572 -9.46 9.73 38.43
C ARG A 572 -8.79 10.89 39.15
N THR A 573 -7.72 10.61 39.90
CA THR A 573 -6.96 11.63 40.64
C THR A 573 -6.39 12.69 39.70
N GLU A 574 -5.85 12.29 38.55
CA GLU A 574 -5.32 13.23 37.58
C GLU A 574 -6.44 14.01 36.87
N LEU A 575 -7.53 13.34 36.49
CA LEU A 575 -8.65 13.99 35.80
C LEU A 575 -9.37 15.02 36.67
N SER A 576 -9.45 14.80 37.99
CA SER A 576 -10.01 15.75 38.95
C SER A 576 -9.25 17.08 39.01
N ARG A 577 -8.00 17.14 38.54
CA ARG A 577 -7.22 18.39 38.46
C ARG A 577 -7.64 19.31 37.32
N SER A 578 -8.52 18.85 36.43
CA SER A 578 -9.03 19.64 35.30
C SER A 578 -9.84 20.86 35.73
N GLY A 579 -10.42 20.83 36.94
CA GLY A 579 -11.42 21.81 37.39
C GLY A 579 -12.84 21.55 36.87
N TYR A 580 -13.05 20.47 36.13
CA TYR A 580 -14.36 20.04 35.61
C TYR A 580 -14.87 18.81 36.36
N PRO A 581 -16.19 18.53 36.33
CA PRO A 581 -16.73 17.26 36.83
C PRO A 581 -16.00 16.07 36.21
N LEU A 582 -15.72 15.05 37.02
CA LEU A 582 -14.94 13.87 36.60
C LEU A 582 -15.54 13.21 35.35
N SER A 583 -16.87 13.13 35.24
CA SER A 583 -17.58 12.61 34.07
C SER A 583 -17.24 13.38 32.79
N LEU A 584 -17.21 14.70 32.85
CA LEU A 584 -16.83 15.54 31.72
C LEU A 584 -15.34 15.42 31.40
N ALA A 585 -14.45 15.41 32.41
CA ALA A 585 -13.01 15.25 32.19
C ALA A 585 -12.66 13.88 31.57
N ALA A 586 -13.34 12.81 32.00
CA ALA A 586 -13.23 11.48 31.40
C ALA A 586 -13.73 11.49 29.95
N ARG A 587 -14.87 12.13 29.68
CA ARG A 587 -15.40 12.25 28.32
C ARG A 587 -14.46 12.99 27.37
N LEU A 588 -13.90 14.14 27.81
CA LEU A 588 -12.97 14.93 27.01
C LEU A 588 -11.68 14.16 26.69
N THR A 589 -11.10 13.47 27.68
CA THR A 589 -9.89 12.66 27.47
C THR A 589 -10.16 11.39 26.66
N LYS A 590 -11.38 10.82 26.74
CA LYS A 590 -11.82 9.74 25.84
C LYS A 590 -11.85 10.20 24.38
N GLU A 591 -12.46 11.34 24.06
CA GLU A 591 -12.51 11.79 22.66
C GLU A 591 -11.12 12.12 22.11
N MET A 592 -10.21 12.67 22.94
CA MET A 592 -8.79 12.82 22.59
C MET A 592 -8.13 11.47 22.27
N TRP A 593 -8.33 10.47 23.13
CA TRP A 593 -7.78 9.12 22.92
C TRP A 593 -8.36 8.45 21.67
N ARG A 594 -9.67 8.58 21.42
CA ARG A 594 -10.31 8.06 20.21
C ARG A 594 -9.74 8.70 18.94
N ALA A 595 -9.44 10.00 18.98
CA ALA A 595 -8.83 10.70 17.85
C ALA A 595 -7.39 10.24 17.59
N ASP A 596 -6.58 10.09 18.64
CA ASP A 596 -5.18 9.64 18.58
C ASP A 596 -5.07 8.18 18.12
N VAL A 597 -5.79 7.25 18.77
CA VAL A 597 -5.88 5.85 18.34
C VAL A 597 -6.52 5.74 16.97
N GLY A 598 -7.52 6.58 16.70
CA GLY A 598 -8.20 6.65 15.42
C GLY A 598 -7.28 7.03 14.27
N SER A 599 -6.30 7.90 14.48
CA SER A 599 -5.38 8.32 13.42
C SER A 599 -4.31 7.28 13.09
N VAL A 600 -4.20 6.19 13.86
CA VAL A 600 -3.14 5.19 13.69
C VAL A 600 -3.70 3.86 13.21
N SER A 601 -3.41 3.49 11.96
CA SER A 601 -3.99 2.30 11.32
C SER A 601 -3.81 1.00 12.11
N LEU A 602 -2.67 0.83 12.79
CA LEU A 602 -2.34 -0.34 13.62
C LEU A 602 -3.08 -0.41 14.97
N LEU A 603 -3.66 0.70 15.43
CA LEU A 603 -4.30 0.81 16.74
C LEU A 603 -5.82 0.93 16.66
N ARG A 604 -6.36 1.33 15.51
CA ARG A 604 -7.81 1.57 15.29
C ARG A 604 -8.75 0.45 15.73
N TRP A 605 -8.30 -0.80 15.69
CA TRP A 605 -9.11 -1.92 16.17
C TRP A 605 -9.43 -1.83 17.68
N LEU A 606 -8.72 -0.99 18.45
CA LEU A 606 -8.97 -0.73 19.87
C LEU A 606 -10.11 0.28 20.12
N LEU A 607 -10.59 1.01 19.10
CA LEU A 607 -11.64 2.02 19.27
C LEU A 607 -12.91 1.52 19.98
N PRO A 608 -13.38 0.27 19.79
CA PRO A 608 -14.51 -0.28 20.54
C PRO A 608 -14.33 -0.30 22.06
N LEU A 609 -13.10 -0.16 22.58
CA LEU A 609 -12.82 -0.14 24.02
C LEU A 609 -13.03 1.25 24.65
N ALA A 610 -13.30 2.29 23.87
CA ALA A 610 -13.39 3.67 24.37
C ALA A 610 -14.42 3.85 25.49
N ASP A 611 -15.66 3.40 25.26
CA ASP A 611 -16.75 3.55 26.23
C ASP A 611 -16.55 2.64 27.45
N PRO A 612 -16.19 1.35 27.31
CA PRO A 612 -15.83 0.52 28.47
C PRO A 612 -14.70 1.08 29.34
N LEU A 613 -13.68 1.72 28.74
CA LEU A 613 -12.59 2.36 29.48
C LEU A 613 -13.09 3.60 30.24
N GLU A 614 -13.96 4.41 29.66
CA GLU A 614 -14.61 5.53 30.37
C GLU A 614 -15.46 5.02 31.55
N GLU A 615 -16.25 3.97 31.36
CA GLU A 615 -17.02 3.33 32.44
C GLU A 615 -16.13 2.82 33.57
N LEU A 616 -14.94 2.27 33.24
CA LEU A 616 -13.96 1.84 34.23
C LEU A 616 -13.37 3.02 35.00
N ILE A 617 -13.08 4.14 34.32
CA ILE A 617 -12.60 5.37 34.98
C ILE A 617 -13.64 5.88 35.97
N LEU A 618 -14.92 5.90 35.57
CA LEU A 618 -16.03 6.40 36.39
C LEU A 618 -16.49 5.41 37.47
N CYS A 619 -16.01 4.17 37.45
CA CYS A 619 -16.30 3.18 38.47
C CYS A 619 -15.83 3.67 39.86
N GLY A 620 -16.72 3.65 40.86
CA GLY A 620 -16.38 4.06 42.23
C GLY A 620 -16.38 5.58 42.47
N SER A 621 -16.96 6.37 41.56
CA SER A 621 -17.17 7.82 41.73
C SER A 621 -18.59 8.20 42.20
N SER A 622 -19.36 7.21 42.68
CA SER A 622 -20.67 7.37 43.33
C SER A 622 -20.53 7.72 44.81
#